data_AF-A0AAW9U689-F1
#
_entry.id   AF-A0AAW9U689-F1
#
_cell.length_a   1.000
_cell.length_b   1.000
_cell.length_c   1.000
_cell.angle_alpha   90.00
_cell.angle_beta   90.00
_cell.angle_gamma   90.00
#
_symmetry.space_group_name_H-M   'P 1'
#
loop_
_entity.id
_entity.type
_entity.pdbx_description
1 polymer ?
#
loop_
_entity_poly.entity_id
_entity_poly.type
_entity_poly.pdbx_seq_one_letter_code
_entity_poly.pdbx_strand_id
1 'polypeptide(L)'
;SLDRAGRVVHIGSFSKTISPALRLGFLVAPPALVSRFAEVAACLAPPPGPAVQLATAEFIRDGHYMRHLRRTKRVYSAQRDALLKCLPSNAGEAVVAGLAVLVRLPDGAPDVAIARETLAFGMAPAPLSVWYASPNSAKSGLLLGLATAPQTHLARSCDRLLGIIEASREGWGAA
;
A
#
# COMPACT_ATOMS: atom_id res chain seq x y z
N SER A 1 2.98 -10.78 -22.70
CA SER A 1 1.71 -10.87 -21.95
C SER A 1 1.31 -12.33 -21.83
N LEU A 2 0.74 -12.76 -20.70
CA LEU A 2 0.26 -14.13 -20.49
C LEU A 2 -1.22 -14.33 -20.89
N ASP A 3 -1.98 -13.25 -21.10
CA ASP A 3 -3.38 -13.35 -21.50
C ASP A 3 -3.50 -13.61 -23.01
N ARG A 4 -3.66 -14.88 -23.37
CA ARG A 4 -3.91 -15.32 -24.76
C ARG A 4 -5.40 -15.42 -25.11
N ALA A 5 -6.28 -15.35 -24.11
CA ALA A 5 -7.70 -15.65 -24.26
C ALA A 5 -8.60 -14.42 -24.03
N GLY A 6 -8.02 -13.24 -23.81
CA GLY A 6 -8.78 -12.01 -23.58
C GLY A 6 -9.64 -12.09 -22.32
N ARG A 7 -9.11 -12.68 -21.24
CA ARG A 7 -9.84 -12.85 -19.97
C ARG A 7 -9.38 -11.90 -18.88
N VAL A 8 -8.39 -11.05 -19.16
CA VAL A 8 -7.83 -10.13 -18.18
C VAL A 8 -8.26 -8.71 -18.51
N VAL A 9 -8.87 -8.05 -17.53
CA VAL A 9 -9.01 -6.59 -17.51
C VAL A 9 -7.91 -6.04 -16.61
N HIS A 10 -6.96 -5.29 -17.19
CA HIS A 10 -5.88 -4.68 -16.45
C HIS A 10 -6.22 -3.23 -16.12
N ILE A 11 -6.22 -2.90 -14.83
CA ILE A 11 -6.51 -1.56 -14.33
C ILE A 11 -5.22 -0.94 -13.80
N GLY A 12 -4.88 0.23 -14.33
CA GLY A 12 -3.72 1.01 -13.93
C GLY A 12 -4.13 2.36 -13.35
N SER A 13 -3.25 2.94 -12.53
CA SER A 13 -3.45 4.26 -11.92
C SER A 13 -2.13 4.99 -11.76
N PHE A 14 -2.15 6.31 -11.99
CA PHE A 14 -1.00 7.18 -11.74
C PHE A 14 -0.93 7.69 -10.29
N SER A 15 -1.90 7.35 -9.43
CA SER A 15 -2.00 7.86 -8.06
C SER A 15 -0.80 7.53 -7.18
N LYS A 16 -0.13 6.40 -7.43
CA LYS A 16 1.03 5.94 -6.66
C LYS A 16 2.37 6.16 -7.38
N THR A 17 2.33 6.64 -8.61
CA THR A 17 3.52 6.82 -9.46
C THR A 17 3.77 8.26 -9.87
N ILE A 18 2.76 9.13 -9.77
CA ILE A 18 2.87 10.57 -10.03
C ILE A 18 2.21 11.34 -8.87
N SER A 19 0.89 11.29 -8.75
CA SER A 19 0.16 11.92 -7.65
C SER A 19 -1.30 11.48 -7.60
N PRO A 20 -1.89 11.23 -6.40
CA PRO A 20 -3.31 10.91 -6.27
C PRO A 20 -4.22 12.07 -6.69
N ALA A 21 -3.72 13.32 -6.68
CA ALA A 21 -4.48 14.50 -7.07
C ALA A 21 -4.85 14.52 -8.57
N LEU A 22 -4.11 13.79 -9.42
CA LEU A 22 -4.40 13.72 -10.85
C LEU A 22 -5.73 13.03 -11.15
N ARG A 23 -6.17 12.13 -10.25
CA ARG A 23 -7.35 11.26 -10.45
C ARG A 23 -7.34 10.55 -11.81
N LEU A 24 -6.14 10.26 -12.33
CA LEU A 24 -5.93 9.68 -13.64
C LEU A 24 -5.55 8.20 -13.53
N GLY A 25 -6.28 7.36 -14.26
CA GLY A 25 -6.01 5.94 -14.42
C GLY A 25 -6.31 5.50 -15.84
N PHE A 26 -6.09 4.23 -16.11
CA PHE A 26 -6.34 3.63 -17.42
C PHE A 26 -6.81 2.19 -17.25
N LEU A 27 -7.45 1.68 -18.28
CA LEU A 27 -7.95 0.32 -18.34
C LEU A 27 -7.54 -0.29 -19.68
N VAL A 28 -6.96 -1.48 -19.64
CA VAL A 28 -6.69 -2.31 -20.82
C VAL A 28 -7.66 -3.48 -20.74
N ALA A 29 -8.61 -3.52 -21.67
CA ALA A 29 -9.67 -4.52 -21.73
C ALA A 29 -9.56 -5.36 -23.02
N PRO A 30 -10.15 -6.56 -23.03
CA PRO A 30 -10.44 -7.30 -24.25
C PRO A 30 -11.23 -6.42 -25.24
N PRO A 31 -10.93 -6.45 -26.55
CA PRO A 31 -11.55 -5.56 -27.54
C PRO A 31 -13.09 -5.55 -27.49
N ALA A 32 -13.70 -6.72 -27.26
CA ALA A 32 -15.15 -6.88 -27.16
C ALA A 32 -15.81 -6.10 -26.00
N LEU A 33 -15.03 -5.72 -24.97
CA LEU A 33 -15.53 -5.03 -23.79
C LEU A 33 -15.25 -3.51 -23.81
N VAL A 34 -14.42 -3.02 -24.75
CA VAL A 34 -13.95 -1.62 -24.76
C VAL A 34 -15.11 -0.64 -24.84
N SER A 35 -16.06 -0.84 -25.78
CA SER A 35 -17.19 0.08 -25.95
C SER A 35 -18.06 0.18 -24.70
N ARG A 36 -18.30 -0.96 -24.01
CA ARG A 36 -19.07 -0.98 -22.76
C ARG A 36 -18.37 -0.25 -21.62
N PHE A 37 -17.06 -0.42 -21.48
CA PHE A 37 -16.30 0.34 -20.48
C PHE A 37 -16.30 1.84 -20.79
N ALA A 38 -16.17 2.23 -22.06
CA ALA A 38 -16.20 3.63 -22.47
C ALA A 38 -17.56 4.28 -22.16
N GLU A 39 -18.67 3.60 -22.49
CA GLU A 39 -20.03 4.04 -22.17
C GLU A 39 -20.20 4.26 -20.65
N VAL A 40 -19.85 3.26 -19.84
CA VAL A 40 -19.99 3.34 -18.38
C VAL A 40 -19.09 4.42 -17.77
N ALA A 41 -17.85 4.56 -18.25
CA ALA A 41 -16.93 5.59 -17.78
C ALA A 41 -17.47 7.00 -18.08
N ALA A 42 -18.02 7.21 -19.28
CA ALA A 42 -18.62 8.49 -19.65
C ALA A 42 -19.80 8.88 -18.73
N CYS A 43 -20.59 7.91 -18.26
CA CYS A 43 -21.73 8.16 -17.37
C CYS A 43 -21.36 8.29 -15.89
N LEU A 44 -20.44 7.45 -15.38
CA LEU A 44 -20.22 7.31 -13.93
C LEU A 44 -18.90 7.92 -13.44
N ALA A 45 -17.91 8.08 -14.31
CA ALA A 45 -16.57 8.52 -13.93
C ALA A 45 -15.93 9.35 -15.06
N PRO A 46 -16.44 10.58 -15.31
CA PRO A 46 -15.90 11.44 -16.35
C PRO A 46 -14.38 11.63 -16.15
N PRO A 47 -13.59 11.62 -17.24
CA PRO A 47 -12.14 11.75 -17.13
C PRO A 47 -11.75 13.12 -16.55
N PRO A 48 -10.56 13.24 -15.92
CA PRO A 48 -10.04 14.53 -15.49
C PRO A 48 -9.89 15.47 -16.69
N GLY A 49 -9.87 16.79 -16.44
CA GLY A 49 -9.81 17.79 -17.51
C GLY A 49 -8.66 17.56 -18.50
N PRO A 50 -8.82 17.92 -19.79
CA PRO A 50 -7.85 17.62 -20.86
C PRO A 50 -6.41 18.06 -20.55
N ALA A 51 -6.24 19.19 -19.85
CA ALA A 51 -4.93 19.71 -19.47
C ALA A 51 -4.08 18.68 -18.69
N VAL A 52 -4.67 17.96 -17.73
CA VAL A 52 -3.98 16.93 -16.95
C VAL A 52 -3.61 15.73 -17.81
N GLN A 53 -4.49 15.35 -18.72
CA GLN A 53 -4.25 14.22 -19.64
C GLN A 53 -3.11 14.52 -20.61
N LEU A 54 -3.12 15.71 -21.23
CA LEU A 54 -2.10 16.16 -22.17
C LEU A 54 -0.73 16.31 -21.48
N ALA A 55 -0.68 16.97 -20.33
CA ALA A 55 0.56 17.10 -19.56
C ALA A 55 1.13 15.73 -19.16
N THR A 56 0.28 14.78 -18.77
CA THR A 56 0.72 13.41 -18.46
C THR A 56 1.24 12.69 -19.70
N ALA A 57 0.58 12.87 -20.86
CA ALA A 57 1.01 12.27 -22.12
C ALA A 57 2.37 12.80 -22.57
N GLU A 58 2.61 14.10 -22.49
CA GLU A 58 3.92 14.73 -22.76
C GLU A 58 4.99 14.24 -21.77
N PHE A 59 4.68 14.23 -20.47
CA PHE A 59 5.56 13.71 -19.43
C PHE A 59 6.00 12.26 -19.66
N ILE A 60 5.12 11.42 -20.23
CA ILE A 60 5.45 10.05 -20.64
C ILE A 60 6.28 10.05 -21.93
N ARG A 61 5.83 10.77 -22.97
CA ARG A 61 6.46 10.82 -24.29
C ARG A 61 7.92 11.27 -24.22
N ASP A 62 8.21 12.25 -23.38
CA ASP A 62 9.55 12.82 -23.21
C ASP A 62 10.43 11.99 -22.25
N GLY A 63 9.94 10.83 -21.78
CA GLY A 63 10.68 9.90 -20.93
C GLY A 63 10.82 10.35 -19.47
N HIS A 64 10.25 11.49 -19.09
CA HIS A 64 10.30 12.01 -17.72
C HIS A 64 9.60 11.08 -16.73
N TYR A 65 8.50 10.43 -17.12
CA TYR A 65 7.81 9.44 -16.29
C TYR A 65 8.74 8.28 -15.89
N MET A 66 9.46 7.70 -16.85
CA MET A 66 10.38 6.59 -16.57
C MET A 66 11.56 7.02 -15.70
N ARG A 67 12.08 8.24 -15.89
CA ARG A 67 13.13 8.81 -15.02
C ARG A 67 12.61 9.02 -13.59
N HIS A 68 11.41 9.58 -13.45
CA HIS A 68 10.75 9.78 -12.15
C HIS A 68 10.54 8.44 -11.44
N LEU A 69 9.96 7.44 -12.11
CA LEU A 69 9.75 6.10 -11.55
C LEU A 69 11.04 5.46 -11.03
N ARG A 70 12.15 5.54 -11.79
CA ARG A 70 13.45 5.01 -11.34
C ARG A 70 13.95 5.71 -10.09
N ARG A 71 13.80 7.04 -10.00
CA ARG A 71 14.16 7.82 -8.80
C ARG A 71 13.30 7.41 -7.61
N THR A 72 11.99 7.41 -7.78
CA THR A 72 11.01 7.10 -6.72
C THR A 72 11.16 5.65 -6.23
N LYS A 73 11.42 4.69 -7.13
CA LYS A 73 11.72 3.30 -6.76
C LYS A 73 12.95 3.19 -5.85
N ARG A 74 14.02 3.97 -6.10
CA ARG A 74 15.21 3.97 -5.24
C ARG A 74 14.88 4.50 -3.84
N VAL A 75 14.12 5.59 -3.76
CA VAL A 75 13.68 6.18 -2.47
C VAL A 75 12.87 5.16 -1.67
N TYR A 76 11.83 4.57 -2.26
CA TYR A 76 11.00 3.59 -1.56
C TYR A 76 11.74 2.29 -1.24
N SER A 77 12.71 1.87 -2.06
CA SER A 77 13.56 0.72 -1.73
C SER A 77 14.44 1.01 -0.51
N ALA A 78 15.05 2.20 -0.44
CA ALA A 78 15.84 2.61 0.72
C ALA A 78 15.00 2.69 1.99
N GLN A 79 13.78 3.26 1.91
CA GLN A 79 12.85 3.31 3.04
C GLN A 79 12.40 1.91 3.49
N ARG A 80 12.10 1.03 2.54
CA ARG A 80 11.78 -0.38 2.82
C ARG A 80 12.94 -1.07 3.55
N ASP A 81 14.15 -0.94 3.03
CA ASP A 81 15.32 -1.61 3.59
C ASP A 81 15.66 -1.07 4.98
N ALA A 82 15.48 0.24 5.20
CA ALA A 82 15.61 0.84 6.53
C ALA A 82 14.57 0.32 7.51
N LEU A 83 13.30 0.23 7.10
CA LEU A 83 12.22 -0.29 7.94
C LEU A 83 12.45 -1.76 8.28
N LEU A 84 12.80 -2.60 7.31
CA LEU A 84 13.07 -4.02 7.53
C LEU A 84 14.26 -4.25 8.48
N LYS A 85 15.29 -3.39 8.45
CA LYS A 85 16.40 -3.46 9.42
C LYS A 85 15.98 -3.19 10.86
N CYS A 86 14.94 -2.39 11.06
CA CYS A 86 14.42 -2.06 12.38
C CYS A 86 13.33 -3.02 12.88
N LEU A 87 12.88 -3.96 12.04
CA LEU A 87 11.90 -4.98 12.40
C LEU A 87 12.61 -6.31 12.64
N PRO A 88 12.93 -6.66 13.90
CA PRO A 88 13.61 -7.90 14.21
C PRO A 88 12.72 -9.10 13.93
N SER A 89 13.34 -10.25 13.65
CA SER A 89 12.64 -11.48 13.25
C SER A 89 11.65 -12.01 14.30
N ASN A 90 11.82 -11.63 15.58
CA ASN A 90 10.94 -11.99 16.68
C ASN A 90 9.63 -11.17 16.73
N ALA A 91 9.54 -10.07 15.98
CA ALA A 91 8.33 -9.25 15.84
C ALA A 91 7.24 -9.93 14.99
N GLY A 92 7.60 -11.00 14.28
CA GLY A 92 6.77 -11.70 13.31
C GLY A 92 7.35 -11.67 11.90
N GLU A 93 6.70 -12.39 10.99
CA GLU A 93 7.11 -12.43 9.58
C GLU A 93 6.80 -11.08 8.91
N ALA A 94 7.85 -10.38 8.44
CA ALA A 94 7.73 -9.14 7.69
C ALA A 94 7.73 -9.43 6.18
N VAL A 95 6.61 -9.11 5.51
CA VAL A 95 6.41 -9.35 4.07
C VAL A 95 6.28 -8.02 3.33
N VAL A 96 7.09 -7.83 2.28
CA VAL A 96 7.02 -6.64 1.44
C VAL A 96 5.81 -6.74 0.50
N ALA A 97 4.89 -5.78 0.59
CA ALA A 97 3.66 -5.72 -0.18
C ALA A 97 3.53 -4.37 -0.91
N GLY A 98 4.19 -4.23 -2.06
CA GLY A 98 4.17 -2.99 -2.85
C GLY A 98 4.83 -1.82 -2.11
N LEU A 99 4.05 -0.81 -1.73
CA LEU A 99 4.51 0.35 -0.95
C LEU A 99 4.23 0.22 0.55
N ALA A 100 4.12 -1.00 1.06
CA ALA A 100 3.96 -1.29 2.47
C ALA A 100 4.80 -2.52 2.89
N VAL A 101 5.06 -2.62 4.19
CA VAL A 101 5.57 -3.83 4.84
C VAL A 101 4.46 -4.36 5.74
N LEU A 102 4.04 -5.60 5.51
CA LEU A 102 3.12 -6.31 6.37
C LEU A 102 3.91 -7.01 7.48
N VAL A 103 3.61 -6.70 8.74
CA VAL A 103 4.13 -7.41 9.91
C VAL A 103 3.03 -8.33 10.41
N ARG A 104 3.22 -9.65 10.30
CA ARG A 104 2.27 -10.62 10.86
C ARG A 104 2.41 -10.65 12.38
N LEU A 105 1.29 -10.58 13.09
CA LEU A 105 1.28 -10.78 14.53
C LEU A 105 0.91 -12.24 14.86
N PRO A 106 1.19 -12.72 16.08
CA PRO A 106 0.70 -14.03 16.53
C PRO A 106 -0.82 -14.15 16.41
N ASP A 107 -1.29 -15.39 16.24
CA ASP A 107 -2.73 -15.67 16.17
C ASP A 107 -3.43 -15.22 17.46
N GLY A 108 -4.62 -14.64 17.32
CA GLY A 108 -5.40 -14.08 18.42
C GLY A 108 -5.02 -12.67 18.84
N ALA A 109 -4.00 -12.06 18.22
CA ALA A 109 -3.61 -10.70 18.57
C ALA A 109 -4.64 -9.63 18.15
N PRO A 110 -5.19 -8.79 19.05
CA PRO A 110 -6.01 -7.63 18.68
C PRO A 110 -5.17 -6.52 18.04
N ASP A 111 -4.81 -6.74 16.77
CA ASP A 111 -4.08 -5.80 15.91
C ASP A 111 -4.78 -4.42 15.80
N VAL A 112 -6.11 -4.38 15.86
CA VAL A 112 -6.91 -3.14 15.92
C VAL A 112 -6.62 -2.34 17.19
N ALA A 113 -6.51 -3.01 18.34
CA ALA A 113 -6.21 -2.35 19.62
C ALA A 113 -4.76 -1.85 19.63
N ILE A 114 -3.81 -2.69 19.18
CA ILE A 114 -2.40 -2.31 19.03
C ILE A 114 -2.27 -1.09 18.10
N ALA A 115 -2.91 -1.12 16.93
CA ALA A 115 -2.87 0.00 15.99
C ALA A 115 -3.42 1.29 16.62
N ARG A 116 -4.50 1.20 17.40
CA ARG A 116 -5.07 2.35 18.12
C ARG A 116 -4.12 2.90 19.18
N GLU A 117 -3.47 2.05 19.96
CA GLU A 117 -2.52 2.46 21.00
C GLU A 117 -1.33 3.24 20.41
N THR A 118 -0.86 2.82 19.24
CA THR A 118 0.28 3.47 18.57
C THR A 118 0.01 4.93 18.16
N LEU A 119 -1.26 5.36 18.07
CA LEU A 119 -1.65 6.74 17.73
C LEU A 119 -1.12 7.76 18.74
N ALA A 120 -1.07 7.40 20.02
CA ALA A 120 -0.53 8.26 21.09
C ALA A 120 0.96 8.60 20.87
N PHE A 121 1.65 7.82 20.03
CA PHE A 121 3.05 7.98 19.69
C PHE A 121 3.26 8.51 18.26
N GLY A 122 2.20 9.04 17.62
CA GLY A 122 2.26 9.58 16.27
C GLY A 122 2.43 8.52 15.17
N MET A 123 2.10 7.26 15.47
CA MET A 123 2.14 6.15 14.52
C MET A 123 0.71 5.72 14.16
N ALA A 124 0.47 5.38 12.89
CA ALA A 124 -0.84 4.96 12.42
C ALA A 124 -0.71 3.75 11.45
N PRO A 125 -0.24 2.58 11.94
CA PRO A 125 -0.27 1.36 11.15
C PRO A 125 -1.71 0.92 10.87
N ALA A 126 -1.96 0.30 9.73
CA ALA A 126 -3.28 -0.24 9.41
C ALA A 126 -3.39 -1.68 9.96
N PRO A 127 -4.41 -2.04 10.76
CA PRO A 127 -4.62 -3.41 11.18
C PRO A 127 -4.97 -4.28 9.96
N LEU A 128 -4.43 -5.50 9.89
CA LEU A 128 -4.64 -6.43 8.77
C LEU A 128 -6.00 -7.12 8.87
N SER A 129 -6.44 -7.46 10.08
CA SER A 129 -7.65 -8.26 10.33
C SER A 129 -8.89 -7.70 9.62
N VAL A 130 -9.02 -6.37 9.52
CA VAL A 130 -10.15 -5.69 8.88
C VAL A 130 -10.18 -5.78 7.35
N TRP A 131 -9.10 -6.25 6.72
CA TRP A 131 -8.99 -6.37 5.25
C TRP A 131 -9.40 -7.76 4.73
N TYR A 132 -9.69 -8.71 5.62
CA TYR A 132 -10.17 -10.03 5.23
C TYR A 132 -11.65 -10.02 4.84
N ALA A 133 -11.98 -10.68 3.74
CA ALA A 133 -13.38 -10.81 3.29
C ALA A 133 -14.25 -11.65 4.24
N SER A 134 -13.64 -12.63 4.92
CA SER A 134 -14.31 -13.44 5.93
C SER A 134 -13.63 -13.28 7.30
N PRO A 135 -14.35 -12.80 8.32
CA PRO A 135 -13.80 -12.63 9.67
C PRO A 135 -13.22 -13.92 10.26
N ASN A 136 -13.80 -15.08 9.95
CA ASN A 136 -13.36 -16.38 10.48
C ASN A 136 -11.98 -16.81 9.97
N SER A 137 -11.51 -16.20 8.88
CA SER A 137 -10.19 -16.45 8.29
C SER A 137 -9.19 -15.33 8.57
N ALA A 138 -9.62 -14.31 9.32
CA ALA A 138 -8.82 -13.12 9.56
C ALA A 138 -7.56 -13.47 10.34
N LYS A 139 -6.43 -12.96 9.84
CA LYS A 139 -5.15 -13.02 10.54
C LYS A 139 -4.79 -11.65 11.06
N SER A 140 -4.19 -11.65 12.24
CA SER A 140 -3.70 -10.45 12.88
C SER A 140 -2.41 -9.96 12.23
N GLY A 141 -2.29 -8.66 12.04
CA GLY A 141 -1.12 -8.07 11.42
C GLY A 141 -1.19 -6.55 11.33
N LEU A 142 -0.08 -5.93 11.00
CA LEU A 142 0.02 -4.49 10.81
C LEU A 142 0.62 -4.18 9.43
N LEU A 143 -0.09 -3.39 8.62
CA LEU A 143 0.45 -2.80 7.40
C LEU A 143 1.13 -1.47 7.73
N LEU A 144 2.43 -1.42 7.46
CA LEU A 144 3.28 -0.24 7.63
C LEU A 144 3.51 0.41 6.26
N GLY A 145 2.91 1.59 6.04
CA GLY A 145 3.06 2.32 4.79
C GLY A 145 4.46 2.91 4.61
N LEU A 146 5.14 2.57 3.51
CA LEU A 146 6.49 3.07 3.21
C LEU A 146 6.48 4.54 2.80
N ALA A 147 5.50 4.94 1.98
CA ALA A 147 5.41 6.31 1.48
C ALA A 147 5.16 7.35 2.59
N THR A 148 4.66 6.91 3.74
CA THR A 148 4.34 7.73 4.91
C THR A 148 5.24 7.41 6.11
N ALA A 149 6.22 6.52 5.95
CA ALA A 149 7.11 6.12 7.04
C ALA A 149 7.97 7.33 7.50
N PRO A 150 8.15 7.54 8.81
CA PRO A 150 9.04 8.57 9.32
C PRO A 150 10.45 8.37 8.77
N GLN A 151 11.01 9.38 8.11
CA GLN A 151 12.42 9.34 7.71
C GLN A 151 13.35 9.66 8.88
N THR A 152 12.87 10.48 9.81
CA THR A 152 13.52 10.77 11.08
C THR A 152 12.93 9.89 12.17
N HIS A 153 13.77 9.44 13.10
CA HIS A 153 13.38 8.61 14.25
C HIS A 153 12.77 7.22 13.93
N LEU A 154 12.94 6.70 12.71
CA LEU A 154 12.40 5.39 12.31
C LEU A 154 12.72 4.27 13.32
N ALA A 155 13.99 4.15 13.75
CA ALA A 155 14.40 3.15 14.73
C ALA A 155 13.63 3.29 16.05
N ARG A 156 13.51 4.50 16.59
CA ARG A 156 12.75 4.77 17.82
C ARG A 156 11.27 4.43 17.67
N SER A 157 10.68 4.71 16.50
CA SER A 157 9.29 4.32 16.20
C SER A 157 9.13 2.81 16.15
N CYS A 158 10.08 2.10 15.53
CA CYS A 158 10.08 0.64 15.52
C CYS A 158 10.25 0.06 16.92
N ASP A 159 11.20 0.54 17.72
CA ASP A 159 11.38 0.10 19.11
C ASP A 159 10.11 0.30 19.93
N ARG A 160 9.43 1.45 19.76
CA ARG A 160 8.16 1.72 20.42
C ARG A 160 7.05 0.76 19.97
N LEU A 161 6.94 0.52 18.67
CA LEU A 161 5.96 -0.40 18.12
C LEU A 161 6.17 -1.82 18.66
N LEU A 162 7.42 -2.28 18.73
CA LEU A 162 7.77 -3.60 19.27
C LEU A 162 7.40 -3.70 20.75
N GLY A 163 7.70 -2.68 21.55
CA GLY A 163 7.33 -2.66 22.96
C GLY A 163 5.81 -2.72 23.18
N ILE A 164 5.01 -2.06 22.33
CA ILE A 164 3.54 -2.16 22.39
C ILE A 164 3.08 -3.58 22.02
N ILE A 165 3.65 -4.16 20.96
CA ILE A 165 3.32 -5.54 20.55
C ILE A 165 3.67 -6.53 21.68
N GLU A 166 4.83 -6.37 22.33
CA GLU A 166 5.28 -7.24 23.43
C GLU A 166 4.41 -7.08 24.69
N ALA A 167 4.15 -5.86 25.14
CA ALA A 167 3.29 -5.61 26.31
C ALA A 167 1.87 -6.17 26.10
N SER A 168 1.39 -6.08 24.87
CA SER A 168 0.08 -6.63 24.52
C SER A 168 0.05 -8.16 24.54
N ARG A 169 1.18 -8.85 24.32
CA ARG A 169 1.27 -10.31 24.46
C ARG A 169 1.19 -10.75 25.92
N GLU A 170 1.81 -10.01 26.83
CA GLU A 170 1.80 -10.31 28.27
C GLU A 170 0.39 -10.14 28.87
N GLY A 171 -0.37 -9.15 28.39
CA GLY A 171 -1.74 -8.90 28.83
C GLY A 171 -2.78 -9.93 28.36
N TRP A 172 -2.50 -10.74 27.32
CA TRP A 172 -3.44 -11.76 26.83
C TRP A 172 -3.14 -13.18 27.33
N GLY A 173 -1.93 -13.42 27.87
CA GLY A 173 -1.56 -14.73 28.42
C GLY A 173 -2.10 -15.01 29.83
N ALA A 174 -2.80 -14.05 30.44
CA ALA A 174 -3.31 -14.10 31.82
C ALA A 174 -4.85 -14.21 31.92
N ALA A 175 -5.53 -14.56 30.83
CA ALA A 175 -6.99 -14.76 30.80
C ALA A 175 -7.35 -16.18 30.37
#